data_AF-A0A1Y2BR15-F1
#
_entry.id   AF-A0A1Y2BR15-F1
#
_cell.length_a   1.000
_cell.length_b   1.000
_cell.length_c   1.000
_cell.angle_alpha   90.00
_cell.angle_beta   90.00
_cell.angle_gamma   90.00
#
_symmetry.space_group_name_H-M   'P 1'
#
loop_
_entity.id
_entity.type
_entity.pdbx_description
1 polymer ?
#
loop_
_entity_poly.entity_id
_entity_poly.type
_entity_poly.pdbx_seq_one_letter_code
_entity_poly.pdbx_strand_id
1 'polypeptide(L)'
;MGPTIKIVCQNLNGPCSFIALCNVLILRGDIHITPPSRQSVTYSFLSALVGDHLLRSSSPKSPLSLEAALEILPSTRYGLDLNPRFGHIDGFRQSGEAKEEGKQGSGELALFAMSKVPLLHGWVVDPQDEQTWDAVVEKTGDYDAALEKIVEGEVIAGEQVEDGEEDEEKVMKAVEARSLWTAEQEEKVQQAHLIRKFLSASRTQLTYHGLFLLSSHLAPSSLSALFRNSHLSVLFRRPSTPTPSSTPQLGNEGPALFTLVTDESFANEPDVVWESLEDVEGGASEFYDGALSRSSPRGGDWVRRRGEEGLISRERREQERTDAAAPLEGRRPPSLSAVDEVARYEQGEGRSDNE
;
A
#
# COMPACT_ATOMS: atom_id res chain seq x y z
N MET A 1 -9.03 33.83 5.22
CA MET A 1 -9.12 32.68 4.30
C MET A 1 -7.71 32.31 3.89
N GLY A 2 -7.28 31.09 4.17
CA GLY A 2 -5.98 30.60 3.70
C GLY A 2 -5.96 30.39 2.19
N PRO A 3 -4.79 30.08 1.60
CA PRO A 3 -4.70 29.76 0.17
C PRO A 3 -5.51 28.51 -0.16
N THR A 4 -6.16 28.49 -1.32
CA THR A 4 -6.81 27.29 -1.86
C THR A 4 -5.73 26.32 -2.34
N ILE A 5 -5.71 25.12 -1.78
CA ILE A 5 -4.78 24.04 -2.16
C ILE A 5 -5.57 22.99 -2.95
N LYS A 6 -4.94 22.44 -4.00
CA LYS A 6 -5.50 21.32 -4.76
C LYS A 6 -4.90 20.02 -4.28
N ILE A 7 -5.73 18.99 -4.17
CA ILE A 7 -5.27 17.62 -4.01
C ILE A 7 -5.60 16.83 -5.28
N VAL A 8 -4.84 15.76 -5.51
CA VAL A 8 -5.06 14.82 -6.61
C VAL A 8 -5.91 13.67 -6.08
N CYS A 9 -7.07 13.45 -6.71
CA CYS A 9 -7.87 12.25 -6.50
C CYS A 9 -7.43 11.14 -7.47
N GLN A 10 -7.57 9.91 -7.00
CA GLN A 10 -7.30 8.66 -7.69
C GLN A 10 -8.57 8.18 -8.39
N ASN A 11 -8.50 8.03 -9.70
CA ASN A 11 -9.50 7.27 -10.47
C ASN A 11 -9.19 5.77 -10.43
N LEU A 12 -10.05 4.93 -11.01
CA LEU A 12 -9.91 3.46 -11.02
C LEU A 12 -8.51 2.95 -11.48
N ASN A 13 -7.83 3.73 -12.34
CA ASN A 13 -6.55 3.37 -12.96
C ASN A 13 -5.34 4.14 -12.39
N GLY A 14 -5.55 4.98 -11.36
CA GLY A 14 -4.51 5.85 -10.83
C GLY A 14 -3.57 5.12 -9.85
N PRO A 15 -2.25 5.39 -9.87
CA PRO A 15 -1.31 4.80 -8.93
C PRO A 15 -1.40 5.45 -7.55
N CYS A 16 -1.97 4.75 -6.57
CA CYS A 16 -2.12 5.23 -5.20
C CYS A 16 -0.81 5.71 -4.57
N SER A 17 0.24 4.90 -4.69
CA SER A 17 1.58 5.19 -4.16
C SER A 17 2.16 6.50 -4.65
N PHE A 18 2.01 6.78 -5.94
CA PHE A 18 2.51 8.00 -6.53
C PHE A 18 1.63 9.21 -6.19
N ILE A 19 0.32 9.02 -6.12
CA ILE A 19 -0.64 10.07 -5.74
C ILE A 19 -0.42 10.52 -4.29
N ALA A 20 -0.17 9.59 -3.35
CA ALA A 20 0.14 9.93 -1.97
C ALA A 20 1.39 10.81 -1.87
N LEU A 21 2.48 10.44 -2.56
CA LEU A 21 3.69 11.26 -2.63
C LEU A 21 3.41 12.65 -3.20
N CYS A 22 2.70 12.72 -4.33
CA CYS A 22 2.33 13.99 -4.96
C CYS A 22 1.53 14.88 -4.01
N ASN A 23 0.52 14.31 -3.32
CA ASN A 23 -0.33 15.06 -2.41
C ASN A 23 0.45 15.59 -1.19
N VAL A 24 1.40 14.82 -0.63
CA VAL A 24 2.29 15.34 0.42
C VAL A 24 3.07 16.56 -0.10
N LEU A 25 3.68 16.46 -1.27
CA LEU A 25 4.47 17.54 -1.86
C LEU A 25 3.60 18.77 -2.18
N ILE A 26 2.37 18.58 -2.64
CA ILE A 26 1.43 19.70 -2.89
C ILE A 26 1.02 20.38 -1.58
N LEU A 27 0.67 19.60 -0.55
CA LEU A 27 0.26 20.13 0.76
C LEU A 27 1.40 20.90 1.45
N ARG A 28 2.65 20.53 1.20
CA ARG A 28 3.84 21.27 1.66
C ARG A 28 4.16 22.52 0.83
N GLY A 29 3.59 22.64 -0.37
CA GLY A 29 3.92 23.69 -1.34
C GLY A 29 5.22 23.42 -2.11
N ASP A 30 5.72 22.18 -2.10
CA ASP A 30 6.95 21.79 -2.80
C ASP A 30 6.73 21.65 -4.31
N ILE A 31 5.50 21.29 -4.73
CA ILE A 31 5.07 21.24 -6.13
C ILE A 31 3.69 21.90 -6.28
N HIS A 32 3.39 22.41 -7.48
CA HIS A 32 2.16 23.14 -7.75
C HIS A 32 1.51 22.67 -9.05
N ILE A 33 0.19 22.45 -9.02
CA ILE A 33 -0.59 22.13 -10.22
C ILE A 33 -0.87 23.42 -11.00
N THR A 34 -0.24 23.57 -12.16
CA THR A 34 -0.41 24.72 -13.04
C THR A 34 -1.11 24.32 -14.36
N PRO A 35 -1.93 25.20 -14.95
CA PRO A 35 -2.44 26.44 -14.37
C PRO A 35 -3.43 26.19 -13.21
N PRO A 36 -3.69 27.19 -12.33
CA PRO A 36 -4.66 27.06 -11.24
C PRO A 36 -6.09 26.71 -11.68
N SER A 37 -6.44 26.84 -12.96
CA SER A 37 -7.74 26.42 -13.51
C SER A 37 -7.82 24.92 -13.85
N ARG A 38 -6.69 24.20 -13.85
CA ARG A 38 -6.62 22.79 -14.26
C ARG A 38 -7.43 21.87 -13.34
N GLN A 39 -8.33 21.06 -13.91
CA GLN A 39 -9.20 20.16 -13.14
C GLN A 39 -8.74 18.68 -13.19
N SER A 40 -7.91 18.31 -14.16
CA SER A 40 -7.40 16.95 -14.30
C SER A 40 -5.89 16.96 -14.57
N VAL A 41 -5.22 15.89 -14.14
CA VAL A 41 -3.78 15.69 -14.30
C VAL A 41 -3.50 14.29 -14.84
N THR A 42 -2.46 14.17 -15.64
CA THR A 42 -1.96 12.87 -16.10
C THR A 42 -0.80 12.41 -15.23
N TYR A 43 -0.52 11.11 -15.26
CA TYR A 43 0.69 10.56 -14.67
C TYR A 43 1.95 11.29 -15.16
N SER A 44 2.08 11.48 -16.48
CA SER A 44 3.24 12.15 -17.09
C SER A 44 3.44 13.59 -16.59
N PHE A 45 2.35 14.31 -16.32
CA PHE A 45 2.41 15.65 -15.76
C PHE A 45 2.93 15.63 -14.31
N LEU A 46 2.37 14.76 -13.48
CA LEU A 46 2.80 14.61 -12.08
C LEU A 46 4.24 14.09 -11.98
N SER A 47 4.62 13.11 -12.80
CA SER A 47 5.99 12.56 -12.84
C SER A 47 7.02 13.61 -13.23
N ALA A 48 6.69 14.51 -14.16
CA ALA A 48 7.56 15.63 -14.50
C ALA A 48 7.75 16.59 -13.32
N LEU A 49 6.66 16.93 -12.60
CA LEU A 49 6.75 17.79 -11.41
C LEU A 49 7.59 17.17 -10.29
N VAL A 50 7.42 15.87 -10.04
CA VAL A 50 8.21 15.14 -9.04
C VAL A 50 9.67 15.03 -9.48
N GLY A 51 9.94 14.72 -10.76
CA GLY A 51 11.29 14.70 -11.30
C GLY A 51 12.01 16.04 -11.14
N ASP A 52 11.36 17.15 -11.49
CA ASP A 52 11.88 18.49 -11.28
C ASP A 52 12.13 18.81 -9.80
N HIS A 53 11.23 18.37 -8.91
CA HIS A 53 11.42 18.51 -7.47
C HIS A 53 12.65 17.73 -6.99
N LEU A 54 12.82 16.47 -7.39
CA LEU A 54 13.97 15.65 -7.02
C LEU A 54 15.29 16.27 -7.48
N LEU A 55 15.33 16.82 -8.71
CA LEU A 55 16.49 17.51 -9.24
C LEU A 55 16.85 18.77 -8.43
N ARG A 56 15.86 19.54 -7.98
CA ARG A 56 16.07 20.73 -7.13
C ARG A 56 16.45 20.37 -5.69
N SER A 57 15.93 19.27 -5.17
CA SER A 57 16.18 18.80 -3.81
C SER A 57 17.48 18.00 -3.67
N SER A 58 18.04 17.52 -4.80
CA SER A 58 19.30 16.78 -4.84
C SER A 58 20.48 17.63 -4.41
N SER A 59 21.36 17.03 -3.60
CA SER A 59 22.64 17.62 -3.21
C SER A 59 23.77 16.71 -3.68
N PRO A 60 24.85 17.23 -4.26
CA PRO A 60 25.99 16.42 -4.69
C PRO A 60 26.72 15.69 -3.54
N LYS A 61 26.33 15.94 -2.28
CA LYS A 61 26.86 15.30 -1.07
C LYS A 61 25.90 14.28 -0.45
N SER A 62 24.69 14.09 -1.01
CA SER A 62 23.75 13.13 -0.42
C SER A 62 24.19 11.70 -0.72
N PRO A 63 24.15 10.79 0.27
CA PRO A 63 24.38 9.36 0.03
C PRO A 63 23.19 8.70 -0.71
N LEU A 64 22.07 9.43 -0.86
CA LEU A 64 20.88 8.97 -1.57
C LEU A 64 21.09 9.03 -3.08
N SER A 65 20.70 7.96 -3.77
CA SER A 65 20.83 7.84 -5.23
C SER A 65 19.68 8.55 -5.95
N LEU A 66 19.94 9.74 -6.47
CA LEU A 66 19.04 10.45 -7.42
C LEU A 66 18.69 9.56 -8.61
N GLU A 67 19.66 8.80 -9.09
CA GLU A 67 19.49 7.86 -10.19
C GLU A 67 18.45 6.80 -9.84
N ALA A 68 18.57 6.12 -8.69
CA ALA A 68 17.59 5.12 -8.26
C ALA A 68 16.17 5.69 -8.09
N ALA A 69 16.05 6.92 -7.55
CA ALA A 69 14.75 7.57 -7.40
C ALA A 69 14.11 7.94 -8.75
N LEU A 70 14.91 8.37 -9.74
CA LEU A 70 14.41 8.67 -11.08
C LEU A 70 14.09 7.41 -11.89
N GLU A 71 14.88 6.35 -11.72
CA GLU A 71 14.69 5.05 -12.38
C GLU A 71 13.38 4.38 -11.96
N ILE A 72 12.97 4.52 -10.69
CA ILE A 72 11.74 3.88 -10.21
C ILE A 72 10.47 4.64 -10.59
N LEU A 73 10.56 5.92 -10.97
CA LEU A 73 9.37 6.75 -11.26
C LEU A 73 8.42 6.02 -12.22
N PRO A 74 8.82 5.57 -13.43
CA PRO A 74 7.92 4.86 -14.35
C PRO A 74 7.18 3.67 -13.72
N SER A 75 7.86 2.91 -12.85
CA SER A 75 7.31 1.74 -12.17
C SER A 75 6.20 2.10 -11.18
N THR A 76 6.25 3.31 -10.58
CA THR A 76 5.22 3.78 -9.63
C THR A 76 3.81 3.78 -10.20
N ARG A 77 3.66 3.80 -11.54
CA ARG A 77 2.37 3.66 -12.24
C ARG A 77 1.65 2.34 -11.94
N TYR A 78 2.41 1.28 -11.66
CA TYR A 78 1.90 -0.06 -11.42
C TYR A 78 1.87 -0.44 -9.94
N GLY A 79 2.37 0.45 -9.08
CA GLY A 79 2.53 0.21 -7.65
C GLY A 79 3.98 0.40 -7.22
N LEU A 80 4.21 0.36 -5.91
CA LEU A 80 5.54 0.28 -5.32
C LEU A 80 5.62 -1.05 -4.58
N ASP A 81 6.75 -1.73 -4.72
CA ASP A 81 7.03 -2.94 -3.96
C ASP A 81 7.66 -2.54 -2.62
N LEU A 82 6.84 -2.55 -1.57
CA LEU A 82 7.25 -2.17 -0.22
C LEU A 82 7.12 -3.39 0.68
N ASN A 83 8.25 -3.82 1.24
CA ASN A 83 8.30 -4.92 2.19
C ASN A 83 8.49 -4.34 3.62
N PRO A 84 7.42 -4.24 4.42
CA PRO A 84 7.48 -3.68 5.77
C PRO A 84 8.20 -4.62 6.75
N ARG A 85 8.89 -4.03 7.73
CA ARG A 85 9.50 -4.72 8.86
C ARG A 85 8.62 -4.55 10.10
N PHE A 86 8.39 -5.61 10.86
CA PHE A 86 7.37 -5.58 11.91
C PHE A 86 7.80 -4.96 13.25
N GLY A 87 9.04 -4.48 13.36
CA GLY A 87 9.61 -3.96 14.61
C GLY A 87 9.46 -2.46 14.84
N HIS A 88 9.17 -1.67 13.81
CA HIS A 88 9.11 -0.20 13.92
C HIS A 88 8.22 0.42 12.83
N ILE A 89 7.69 1.63 13.06
CA ILE A 89 6.72 2.29 12.16
C ILE A 89 7.33 2.83 10.87
N ASP A 90 8.65 2.99 10.76
CA ASP A 90 9.36 3.42 9.55
C ASP A 90 10.20 2.27 8.94
N GLY A 91 9.97 1.04 9.40
CA GLY A 91 10.75 -0.12 9.02
C GLY A 91 10.35 -0.66 7.66
N PHE A 92 11.19 -0.51 6.65
CA PHE A 92 11.05 -1.18 5.36
C PHE A 92 12.36 -1.85 4.98
N ARG A 93 12.28 -3.02 4.35
CA ARG A 93 13.45 -3.70 3.80
C ARG A 93 13.97 -2.93 2.59
N GLN A 94 15.27 -2.63 2.57
CA GLN A 94 15.91 -2.14 1.36
C GLN A 94 16.11 -3.32 0.42
N SER A 95 15.44 -3.32 -0.74
CA SER A 95 15.67 -4.29 -1.81
C SER A 95 17.17 -4.31 -2.15
N GLY A 96 17.93 -5.31 -1.71
CA GLY A 96 19.41 -5.31 -1.75
C GLY A 96 20.09 -5.80 -0.47
N GLU A 97 19.37 -5.88 0.65
CA GLU A 97 19.90 -6.42 1.93
C GLU A 97 20.06 -7.96 1.95
N ALA A 98 19.66 -8.67 0.88
CA ALA A 98 20.09 -10.05 0.67
C ALA A 98 20.20 -10.41 -0.82
N LYS A 99 21.41 -10.87 -1.19
CA LYS A 99 21.79 -11.61 -2.41
C LYS A 99 21.65 -10.87 -3.75
N GLU A 100 22.58 -9.95 -4.03
CA GLU A 100 23.51 -9.99 -5.18
C GLU A 100 24.33 -8.70 -5.26
N GLU A 101 25.64 -8.83 -5.45
CA GLU A 101 26.55 -7.73 -5.75
C GLU A 101 26.23 -7.17 -7.15
N GLY A 102 25.49 -6.06 -7.23
CA GLY A 102 25.37 -5.32 -8.50
C GLY A 102 24.09 -4.52 -8.74
N LYS A 103 23.02 -4.69 -7.95
CA LYS A 103 21.82 -3.84 -8.00
C LYS A 103 21.76 -2.97 -6.76
N GLN A 104 22.03 -1.68 -6.90
CA GLN A 104 21.81 -0.72 -5.82
C GLN A 104 20.33 -0.68 -5.45
N GLY A 105 20.09 -0.66 -4.15
CA GLY A 105 18.81 -1.03 -3.58
C GLY A 105 17.73 0.03 -3.53
N SER A 106 16.50 -0.47 -3.65
CA SER A 106 15.17 0.14 -3.50
C SER A 106 15.02 1.61 -3.90
N GLY A 107 14.89 1.86 -5.20
CA GLY A 107 14.50 3.16 -5.72
C GLY A 107 13.21 3.71 -5.09
N GLU A 108 12.32 2.83 -4.62
CA GLU A 108 11.09 3.17 -3.89
C GLU A 108 11.40 3.94 -2.60
N LEU A 109 12.29 3.42 -1.75
CA LEU A 109 12.69 4.09 -0.51
C LEU A 109 13.50 5.35 -0.80
N ALA A 110 14.37 5.31 -1.82
CA ALA A 110 15.11 6.48 -2.27
C ALA A 110 14.18 7.63 -2.69
N LEU A 111 13.09 7.32 -3.42
CA LEU A 111 12.10 8.30 -3.86
C LEU A 111 11.48 9.07 -2.69
N PHE A 112 11.06 8.39 -1.62
CA PHE A 112 10.51 9.02 -0.42
C PHE A 112 11.57 9.80 0.37
N ALA A 113 12.75 9.20 0.57
CA ALA A 113 13.86 9.82 1.29
C ALA A 113 14.31 11.13 0.64
N MET A 114 14.46 11.14 -0.70
CA MET A 114 14.87 12.32 -1.46
C MET A 114 13.80 13.41 -1.48
N SER A 115 12.53 13.01 -1.49
CA SER A 115 11.39 13.92 -1.35
C SER A 115 11.20 14.42 0.09
N LYS A 116 12.02 13.92 1.04
CA LYS A 116 11.91 14.19 2.49
C LYS A 116 10.51 13.89 3.03
N VAL A 117 9.85 12.88 2.46
CA VAL A 117 8.54 12.40 2.89
C VAL A 117 8.76 11.15 3.74
N PRO A 118 8.46 11.18 5.05
CA PRO A 118 8.53 9.97 5.87
C PRO A 118 7.58 8.91 5.30
N LEU A 119 8.11 7.71 5.03
CA LEU A 119 7.34 6.55 4.66
C LEU A 119 7.13 5.71 5.91
N LEU A 120 5.88 5.45 6.26
CA LEU A 120 5.49 4.82 7.52
C LEU A 120 4.50 3.68 7.29
N HIS A 121 4.40 2.76 8.22
CA HIS A 121 3.33 1.78 8.37
C HIS A 121 2.98 1.61 9.86
N GLY A 122 1.83 1.01 10.14
CA GLY A 122 1.44 0.67 11.52
C GLY A 122 1.38 -0.83 11.78
N TRP A 123 1.94 -1.64 10.87
CA TRP A 123 2.00 -3.09 11.00
C TRP A 123 3.14 -3.53 11.93
N VAL A 124 3.00 -3.24 13.22
CA VAL A 124 4.06 -3.41 14.22
C VAL A 124 3.64 -4.41 15.29
N VAL A 125 4.51 -5.36 15.63
CA VAL A 125 4.29 -6.30 16.74
C VAL A 125 4.44 -5.55 18.07
N ASP A 126 3.54 -5.82 19.02
CA ASP A 126 3.69 -5.28 20.37
C ASP A 126 4.85 -5.98 21.09
N PRO A 127 5.90 -5.27 21.54
CA PRO A 127 7.00 -5.88 22.28
C PRO A 127 6.58 -6.57 23.58
N GLN A 128 5.38 -6.28 24.11
CA GLN A 128 4.83 -6.99 25.27
C GLN A 128 4.43 -8.44 24.96
N ASP A 129 4.17 -8.78 23.70
CA ASP A 129 4.02 -10.15 23.24
C ASP A 129 5.40 -10.70 22.83
N GLU A 130 6.21 -11.04 23.84
CA GLU A 130 7.60 -11.50 23.66
C GLU A 130 7.72 -12.69 22.70
N GLN A 131 6.73 -13.59 22.72
CA GLN A 131 6.72 -14.78 21.86
C GLN A 131 6.50 -14.41 20.39
N THR A 132 5.52 -13.56 20.11
CA THR A 132 5.29 -13.07 18.75
C THR A 132 6.45 -12.17 18.30
N TRP A 133 7.01 -11.35 19.19
CA TRP A 133 8.15 -10.48 18.90
C TRP A 133 9.39 -11.28 18.47
N ASP A 134 9.81 -12.27 19.25
CA ASP A 134 10.94 -13.16 18.89
C ASP A 134 10.72 -13.81 17.52
N ALA A 135 9.54 -14.42 17.32
CA ALA A 135 9.23 -15.18 16.12
C ALA A 135 9.11 -14.30 14.85
N VAL A 136 8.44 -13.14 14.95
CA VAL A 136 8.08 -12.29 13.80
C VAL A 136 9.11 -11.20 13.54
N VAL A 137 9.69 -10.60 14.59
CA VAL A 137 10.62 -9.46 14.47
C VAL A 137 12.06 -9.92 14.50
N GLU A 138 12.48 -10.66 15.52
CA GLU A 138 13.90 -11.00 15.70
C GLU A 138 14.37 -12.09 14.74
N LYS A 139 13.59 -13.17 14.61
CA LYS A 139 13.95 -14.33 13.78
C LYS A 139 13.53 -14.20 12.31
N THR A 140 12.62 -13.28 11.98
CA THR A 140 12.02 -13.16 10.64
C THR A 140 12.22 -11.78 10.04
N GLY A 141 11.85 -10.72 10.75
CA GLY A 141 12.20 -9.34 10.43
C GLY A 141 11.25 -8.63 9.46
N ASP A 142 10.89 -9.25 8.33
CA ASP A 142 10.08 -8.62 7.26
C ASP A 142 9.01 -9.53 6.67
N TYR A 143 8.07 -8.94 5.90
CA TYR A 143 6.89 -9.63 5.40
C TYR A 143 7.21 -10.76 4.41
N ASP A 144 8.14 -10.54 3.48
CA ASP A 144 8.49 -11.60 2.51
C ASP A 144 9.15 -12.78 3.23
N ALA A 145 10.08 -12.52 4.16
CA ALA A 145 10.68 -13.55 5.00
C ALA A 145 9.63 -14.28 5.87
N ALA A 146 8.60 -13.58 6.34
CA ALA A 146 7.50 -14.17 7.09
C ALA A 146 6.69 -15.16 6.24
N LEU A 147 6.40 -14.82 4.99
CA LEU A 147 5.74 -15.75 4.07
C LEU A 147 6.60 -16.97 3.77
N GLU A 148 7.90 -16.79 3.51
CA GLU A 148 8.84 -17.90 3.32
C GLU A 148 8.86 -18.86 4.53
N LYS A 149 8.85 -18.30 5.75
CA LYS A 149 8.83 -19.07 6.99
C LYS A 149 7.53 -19.83 7.21
N ILE A 150 6.39 -19.24 6.83
CA ILE A 150 5.10 -19.94 6.86
C ILE A 150 5.14 -21.16 5.95
N VAL A 151 5.58 -20.97 4.69
CA VAL A 151 5.67 -22.06 3.71
C VAL A 151 6.66 -23.15 4.19
N GLU A 152 7.82 -22.77 4.73
CA GLU A 152 8.77 -23.73 5.32
C GLU A 152 8.12 -24.56 6.43
N GLY A 153 7.37 -23.92 7.34
CA GLY A 153 6.66 -24.59 8.43
C GLY A 153 5.55 -25.52 7.94
N GLU A 154 4.74 -25.11 6.97
CA GLU A 154 3.64 -25.91 6.41
C GLU A 154 4.17 -27.17 5.69
N VAL A 155 5.28 -27.05 4.96
CA VAL A 155 5.95 -28.19 4.32
C VAL A 155 6.44 -29.20 5.37
N ILE A 156 7.00 -28.74 6.49
CA ILE A 156 7.43 -29.62 7.59
C ILE A 156 6.22 -30.24 8.30
N ALA A 157 5.16 -29.48 8.50
CA ALA A 157 3.94 -29.93 9.15
C ALA A 157 3.16 -30.96 8.33
N GLY A 158 3.43 -31.06 7.03
CA GLY A 158 2.66 -31.89 6.12
C GLY A 158 1.26 -31.33 5.84
N GLU A 159 1.02 -30.04 6.14
CA GLU A 159 -0.22 -29.35 5.78
C GLU A 159 -0.21 -29.08 4.26
N GLN A 160 -0.71 -30.03 3.48
CA GLN A 160 -1.17 -29.74 2.13
C GLN A 160 -2.59 -29.16 2.21
N VAL A 161 -2.78 -27.99 1.62
CA VAL A 161 -4.08 -27.33 1.47
C VAL A 161 -4.94 -28.17 0.51
N GLU A 162 -5.58 -29.22 1.02
CA GLU A 162 -6.72 -29.87 0.36
C GLU A 162 -7.96 -29.57 1.18
N ASP A 163 -8.81 -28.69 0.64
CA ASP A 163 -10.18 -28.43 1.12
C ASP A 163 -11.00 -29.72 0.94
N GLY A 164 -11.05 -30.55 1.97
CA GLY A 164 -11.76 -31.83 1.96
C GLY A 164 -11.86 -32.40 3.36
N GLU A 165 -12.99 -33.07 3.64
CA GLU A 165 -13.32 -33.65 4.95
C GLU A 165 -12.11 -34.36 5.58
N GLU A 166 -11.75 -33.94 6.80
CA GLU A 166 -10.61 -34.46 7.55
C GLU A 166 -10.83 -35.94 7.87
N ASP A 167 -10.19 -36.80 7.09
CA ASP A 167 -10.16 -38.25 7.30
C ASP A 167 -9.45 -38.56 8.64
N GLU A 168 -10.07 -39.34 9.53
CA GLU A 168 -9.49 -39.70 10.84
C GLU A 168 -8.09 -40.34 10.69
N GLU A 169 -7.84 -41.00 9.56
CA GLU A 169 -6.54 -41.58 9.20
C GLU A 169 -5.47 -40.50 8.91
N LYS A 170 -5.84 -39.37 8.29
CA LYS A 170 -4.93 -38.23 8.05
C LYS A 170 -4.51 -37.59 9.38
N VAL A 171 -5.44 -37.44 10.32
CA VAL A 171 -5.16 -36.88 11.65
C VAL A 171 -4.19 -37.78 12.44
N MET A 172 -4.43 -39.09 12.46
CA MET A 172 -3.52 -40.06 13.11
C MET A 172 -2.11 -40.03 12.49
N LYS A 173 -1.99 -40.01 11.16
CA LYS A 173 -0.70 -39.88 10.47
C LYS A 173 0.03 -38.57 10.79
N ALA A 174 -0.69 -37.46 10.88
CA ALA A 174 -0.10 -36.18 11.26
C ALA A 174 0.44 -36.19 12.70
N VAL A 175 -0.27 -36.82 13.63
CA VAL A 175 0.17 -36.98 15.03
C VAL A 175 1.39 -37.89 15.15
N GLU A 176 1.44 -38.99 14.40
CA GLU A 176 2.61 -39.87 14.34
C GLU A 176 3.83 -39.15 13.71
N ALA A 177 3.62 -38.42 12.61
CA ALA A 177 4.66 -37.61 11.97
C ALA A 177 5.21 -36.54 12.91
N ARG A 178 4.34 -35.88 13.69
CA ARG A 178 4.72 -34.88 14.69
C ARG A 178 5.55 -35.46 15.83
N SER A 179 5.33 -36.72 16.18
CA SER A 179 6.11 -37.45 17.19
C SER A 179 7.53 -37.80 16.72
N LEU A 180 7.81 -37.66 15.41
CA LEU A 180 9.12 -37.92 14.79
C LEU A 180 9.91 -36.64 14.50
N TRP A 181 9.37 -35.46 14.82
CA TRP A 181 10.05 -34.20 14.55
C TRP A 181 11.30 -34.02 15.40
N THR A 182 12.34 -33.49 14.77
CA THR A 182 13.50 -32.95 15.48
C THR A 182 13.12 -31.65 16.18
N ALA A 183 13.87 -31.27 17.22
CA ALA A 183 13.65 -30.00 17.93
C ALA A 183 13.72 -28.78 16.99
N GLU A 184 14.58 -28.83 15.95
CA GLU A 184 14.67 -27.77 14.93
C GLU A 184 13.39 -27.69 14.08
N GLN A 185 12.83 -28.83 13.68
CA GLN A 185 11.56 -28.88 12.93
C GLN A 185 10.40 -28.36 13.77
N GLU A 186 10.34 -28.75 15.04
CA GLU A 186 9.32 -28.27 15.98
C GLU A 186 9.38 -26.75 16.15
N GLU A 187 10.59 -26.19 16.32
CA GLU A 187 10.78 -24.73 16.40
C GLU A 187 10.32 -24.02 15.12
N LYS A 188 10.68 -24.53 13.93
CA LYS A 188 10.26 -23.94 12.64
C LYS A 188 8.75 -23.93 12.47
N VAL A 189 8.08 -25.04 12.81
CA VAL A 189 6.62 -25.14 12.73
C VAL A 189 5.96 -24.20 13.75
N GLN A 190 6.49 -24.13 14.98
CA GLN A 190 6.00 -23.20 15.99
C GLN A 190 6.15 -21.73 15.54
N GLN A 191 7.31 -21.39 14.99
CA GLN A 191 7.57 -20.05 14.45
C GLN A 191 6.58 -19.71 13.33
N ALA A 192 6.41 -20.61 12.34
CA ALA A 192 5.46 -20.43 11.25
C ALA A 192 4.03 -20.21 11.76
N HIS A 193 3.60 -20.97 12.78
CA HIS A 193 2.28 -20.80 13.40
C HIS A 193 2.10 -19.41 14.04
N LEU A 194 3.11 -18.92 14.78
CA LEU A 194 3.07 -17.59 15.40
C LEU A 194 2.99 -16.48 14.34
N ILE A 195 3.79 -16.59 13.29
CA ILE A 195 3.77 -15.65 12.16
C ILE A 195 2.38 -15.65 11.50
N ARG A 196 1.85 -16.83 11.13
CA ARG A 196 0.53 -16.96 10.51
C ARG A 196 -0.57 -16.38 11.41
N LYS A 197 -0.53 -16.66 12.71
CA LYS A 197 -1.46 -16.10 13.70
C LYS A 197 -1.39 -14.57 13.72
N PHE A 198 -0.19 -13.98 13.75
CA PHE A 198 0.00 -12.53 13.72
C PHE A 198 -0.57 -11.92 12.43
N LEU A 199 -0.19 -12.43 11.26
CA LEU A 199 -0.67 -11.89 9.97
C LEU A 199 -2.19 -12.01 9.83
N SER A 200 -2.78 -13.10 10.34
CA SER A 200 -4.24 -13.33 10.34
C SER A 200 -4.98 -12.39 11.29
N ALA A 201 -4.40 -12.08 12.45
CA ALA A 201 -4.94 -11.12 13.40
C ALA A 201 -4.81 -9.67 12.92
N SER A 202 -3.83 -9.38 12.07
CA SER A 202 -3.48 -8.04 11.59
C SER A 202 -3.66 -7.87 10.07
N ARG A 203 -4.69 -8.51 9.51
CA ARG A 203 -5.00 -8.48 8.07
C ARG A 203 -5.16 -7.09 7.46
N THR A 204 -5.46 -6.07 8.29
CA THR A 204 -5.56 -4.68 7.84
C THR A 204 -4.20 -3.97 7.72
N GLN A 205 -3.09 -4.68 7.98
CA GLN A 205 -1.72 -4.18 8.02
C GLN A 205 -1.53 -3.00 8.98
N LEU A 206 -2.30 -3.01 10.06
CA LEU A 206 -2.25 -2.03 11.14
C LEU A 206 -2.51 -2.78 12.45
N THR A 207 -1.76 -2.49 13.50
CA THR A 207 -2.00 -3.01 14.85
C THR A 207 -2.33 -1.86 15.79
N TYR A 208 -2.99 -2.14 16.92
CA TYR A 208 -3.23 -1.11 17.94
C TYR A 208 -1.93 -0.54 18.50
N HIS A 209 -0.90 -1.39 18.65
CA HIS A 209 0.44 -0.95 19.03
C HIS A 209 1.02 0.03 18.00
N GLY A 210 1.00 -0.32 16.72
CA GLY A 210 1.49 0.56 15.64
C GLY A 210 0.69 1.86 15.54
N LEU A 211 -0.63 1.82 15.71
CA LEU A 211 -1.48 3.01 15.74
C LEU A 211 -1.13 3.94 16.92
N PHE A 212 -0.89 3.36 18.10
CA PHE A 212 -0.40 4.10 19.26
C PHE A 212 0.97 4.75 18.99
N LEU A 213 1.90 4.03 18.36
CA LEU A 213 3.20 4.58 17.99
C LEU A 213 3.07 5.75 17.02
N LEU A 214 2.27 5.60 15.96
CA LEU A 214 2.00 6.66 14.98
C LEU A 214 1.39 7.91 15.64
N SER A 215 0.45 7.75 16.57
CA SER A 215 -0.20 8.89 17.23
C SER A 215 0.71 9.63 18.22
N SER A 216 1.63 8.90 18.86
CA SER A 216 2.49 9.40 19.94
C SER A 216 3.85 9.94 19.47
N HIS A 217 4.42 9.36 18.41
CA HIS A 217 5.79 9.70 17.97
C HIS A 217 5.83 10.69 16.80
N LEU A 218 4.73 10.85 16.07
CA LEU A 218 4.68 11.82 14.98
C LEU A 218 4.59 13.25 15.52
N ALA A 219 5.43 14.12 14.96
CA ALA A 219 5.40 15.53 15.29
C ALA A 219 4.03 16.15 14.94
N PRO A 220 3.47 17.03 15.79
CA PRO A 220 2.26 17.75 15.45
C PRO A 220 2.39 18.48 14.11
N SER A 221 1.33 18.47 13.31
CA SER A 221 1.31 19.05 11.96
C SER A 221 2.22 18.38 10.93
N SER A 222 2.72 17.17 11.20
CA SER A 222 3.54 16.42 10.22
C SER A 222 2.69 15.79 9.12
N LEU A 223 3.23 15.78 7.90
CA LEU A 223 2.72 15.04 6.74
C LEU A 223 3.68 13.92 6.36
N SER A 224 3.15 12.70 6.24
CA SER A 224 3.88 11.47 5.92
C SER A 224 3.09 10.63 4.91
N ALA A 225 3.74 9.64 4.31
CA ALA A 225 3.07 8.59 3.53
C ALA A 225 2.84 7.37 4.43
N LEU A 226 1.63 6.83 4.46
CA LEU A 226 1.25 5.66 5.26
C LEU A 226 0.91 4.48 4.35
N PHE A 227 1.67 3.40 4.50
CA PHE A 227 1.42 2.10 3.90
C PHE A 227 0.47 1.29 4.80
N ARG A 228 -0.68 0.93 4.25
CA ARG A 228 -1.72 0.10 4.90
C ARG A 228 -2.57 -0.57 3.83
N ASN A 229 -2.93 -1.85 4.03
CA ASN A 229 -3.72 -2.63 3.07
C ASN A 229 -3.16 -2.63 1.63
N SER A 230 -1.83 -2.70 1.49
CA SER A 230 -1.13 -2.62 0.21
C SER A 230 -1.45 -1.36 -0.59
N HIS A 231 -1.81 -0.28 0.12
CA HIS A 231 -2.12 1.03 -0.42
C HIS A 231 -1.31 2.08 0.34
N LEU A 232 -0.99 3.17 -0.35
CA LEU A 232 -0.29 4.32 0.22
C LEU A 232 -1.23 5.52 0.26
N SER A 233 -1.36 6.10 1.45
CA SER A 233 -2.18 7.27 1.72
C SER A 233 -1.35 8.39 2.34
N VAL A 234 -1.87 9.62 2.31
CA VAL A 234 -1.25 10.73 3.06
C VAL A 234 -1.72 10.65 4.50
N LEU A 235 -0.79 10.55 5.44
CA LEU A 235 -1.04 10.63 6.88
C LEU A 235 -0.71 12.03 7.39
N PHE A 236 -1.65 12.60 8.14
CA PHE A 236 -1.51 13.90 8.78
C PHE A 236 -1.72 13.78 10.29
N ARG A 237 -0.76 14.30 11.06
CA ARG A 237 -0.89 14.45 12.52
C ARG A 237 -1.47 15.81 12.84
N ARG A 238 -2.60 15.83 13.57
CA ARG A 238 -3.25 17.07 14.00
C ARG A 238 -2.27 18.02 14.72
N PRO A 239 -2.35 19.35 14.49
CA PRO A 239 -1.61 20.32 15.30
C PRO A 239 -1.99 20.21 16.79
N SER A 240 -1.00 20.31 17.68
CA SER A 240 -1.30 20.44 19.12
C SER A 240 -1.83 21.83 19.38
N THR A 241 -3.09 21.94 19.83
CA THR A 241 -3.62 23.20 20.33
C THR A 241 -3.09 23.44 21.74
N PRO A 242 -2.33 24.52 22.00
CA PRO A 242 -2.00 24.87 23.38
C PRO A 242 -3.29 25.26 24.09
N THR A 243 -3.81 24.38 24.95
CA THR A 243 -4.99 24.66 25.78
C THR A 243 -4.64 25.72 26.82
N PRO A 244 -5.21 26.95 26.77
CA PRO A 244 -4.85 28.01 27.70
C PRO A 244 -5.63 27.98 29.02
N SER A 245 -6.14 26.82 29.45
CA SER A 245 -6.92 26.73 30.69
C SER A 245 -6.58 25.48 31.49
N SER A 246 -6.17 25.68 32.74
CA SER A 246 -5.93 24.71 33.81
C SER A 246 -7.20 23.99 34.29
N THR A 247 -8.13 23.72 33.39
CA THR A 247 -9.33 22.90 33.63
C THR A 247 -9.29 21.73 32.67
N PRO A 248 -9.28 20.48 33.14
CA PRO A 248 -9.33 19.32 32.29
C PRO A 248 -10.69 19.27 31.61
N GLN A 249 -10.83 19.87 30.43
CA GLN A 249 -11.89 19.50 29.51
C GLN A 249 -11.53 18.14 28.94
N LEU A 250 -11.95 17.10 29.66
CA LEU A 250 -12.01 15.74 29.15
C LEU A 250 -12.99 15.75 27.95
N GLY A 251 -12.45 15.84 26.73
CA GLY A 251 -13.20 15.51 25.50
C GLY A 251 -13.30 16.54 24.37
N ASN A 252 -12.38 17.51 24.23
CA ASN A 252 -12.53 18.53 23.15
C ASN A 252 -11.44 18.55 22.06
N GLU A 253 -10.47 17.64 22.10
CA GLU A 253 -9.59 17.42 20.95
C GLU A 253 -10.08 16.14 20.26
N GLY A 254 -10.73 16.29 19.10
CA GLY A 254 -11.07 15.15 18.22
C GLY A 254 -9.83 14.37 17.72
N PRO A 255 -9.94 13.58 16.65
CA PRO A 255 -8.95 12.58 16.29
C PRO A 255 -7.53 13.14 16.10
N ALA A 256 -6.51 12.36 16.50
CA ALA A 256 -5.11 12.78 16.41
C ALA A 256 -4.53 12.58 15.00
N LEU A 257 -4.95 11.52 14.31
CA LEU A 257 -4.43 11.11 13.01
C LEU A 257 -5.52 11.16 11.95
N PHE A 258 -5.14 11.57 10.74
CA PHE A 258 -6.02 11.66 9.59
C PHE A 258 -5.35 11.08 8.35
N THR A 259 -6.12 10.39 7.52
CA THR A 259 -5.72 10.01 6.16
C THR A 259 -6.43 10.90 5.15
N LEU A 260 -5.72 11.35 4.11
CA LEU A 260 -6.33 12.16 3.05
C LEU A 260 -7.28 11.31 2.21
N VAL A 261 -8.49 11.81 2.00
CA VAL A 261 -9.47 11.18 1.11
C VAL A 261 -9.08 11.51 -0.32
N THR A 262 -8.70 10.48 -1.08
CA THR A 262 -8.26 10.63 -2.47
C THR A 262 -9.17 9.90 -3.45
N ASP A 263 -10.28 9.31 -3.04
CA ASP A 263 -11.19 8.64 -3.98
C ASP A 263 -11.91 9.68 -4.86
N GLU A 264 -11.93 9.46 -6.18
CA GLU A 264 -12.54 10.37 -7.15
C GLU A 264 -14.05 10.58 -6.91
N SER A 265 -14.75 9.65 -6.28
CA SER A 265 -16.17 9.81 -5.92
C SER A 265 -16.42 11.01 -5.00
N PHE A 266 -15.43 11.41 -4.20
CA PHE A 266 -15.49 12.59 -3.31
C PHE A 266 -14.89 13.85 -3.95
N ALA A 267 -14.45 13.83 -5.21
CA ALA A 267 -13.78 14.96 -5.84
C ALA A 267 -14.64 16.25 -5.89
N ASN A 268 -15.97 16.11 -5.86
CA ASN A 268 -16.92 17.22 -5.86
C ASN A 268 -17.51 17.53 -4.47
N GLU A 269 -17.03 16.87 -3.41
CA GLU A 269 -17.48 17.04 -2.03
C GLU A 269 -16.44 17.84 -1.22
N PRO A 270 -16.50 19.19 -1.22
CA PRO A 270 -15.46 20.03 -0.60
C PRO A 270 -15.36 19.87 0.91
N ASP A 271 -16.40 19.34 1.54
CA ASP A 271 -16.44 19.07 2.98
C ASP A 271 -15.78 17.73 3.34
N VAL A 272 -15.37 16.89 2.37
CA VAL A 272 -14.76 15.57 2.61
C VAL A 272 -13.31 15.61 2.15
N VAL A 273 -12.39 15.94 3.06
CA VAL A 273 -10.96 16.07 2.77
C VAL A 273 -10.14 15.03 3.53
N TRP A 274 -10.46 14.83 4.81
CA TRP A 274 -9.74 13.96 5.71
C TRP A 274 -10.67 12.88 6.28
N GLU A 275 -10.12 11.71 6.54
CA GLU A 275 -10.76 10.62 7.26
C GLU A 275 -9.98 10.37 8.55
N SER A 276 -10.67 10.22 9.68
CA SER A 276 -9.99 9.93 10.95
C SER A 276 -9.44 8.50 11.00
N LEU A 277 -8.23 8.37 11.55
CA LEU A 277 -7.58 7.09 11.80
C LEU A 277 -7.53 6.83 13.31
N GLU A 278 -8.59 6.20 13.82
CA GLU A 278 -8.80 5.98 15.26
C GLU A 278 -8.78 4.49 15.65
N ASP A 279 -9.04 3.61 14.68
CA ASP A 279 -9.07 2.18 14.90
C ASP A 279 -8.36 1.40 13.77
N VAL A 280 -8.23 0.09 13.98
CA VAL A 280 -7.54 -0.83 13.09
C VAL A 280 -8.43 -1.30 11.95
N GLU A 281 -9.76 -1.26 12.11
CA GLU A 281 -10.74 -1.83 11.18
C GLU A 281 -11.44 -0.77 10.32
N GLY A 282 -11.36 0.52 10.67
CA GLY A 282 -12.06 1.62 10.00
C GLY A 282 -13.54 1.74 10.38
N GLY A 283 -13.96 1.13 11.51
CA GLY A 283 -15.35 1.18 11.97
C GLY A 283 -15.71 2.50 12.65
N ALA A 284 -14.74 3.12 13.32
CA ALA A 284 -14.87 4.41 13.99
C ALA A 284 -14.47 5.60 13.11
N SER A 285 -14.10 5.40 11.84
CA SER A 285 -13.62 6.47 10.97
C SER A 285 -14.73 7.48 10.65
N GLU A 286 -14.42 8.76 10.78
CA GLU A 286 -15.31 9.86 10.43
C GLU A 286 -14.65 10.79 9.41
N PHE A 287 -15.46 11.49 8.62
CA PHE A 287 -14.96 12.46 7.64
C PHE A 287 -14.86 13.87 8.22
N TYR A 288 -13.86 14.61 7.74
CA TYR A 288 -13.51 15.96 8.17
C TYR A 288 -13.19 16.84 6.96
N ASP A 289 -13.50 18.13 7.08
CA ASP A 289 -13.16 19.14 6.08
C ASP A 289 -11.67 19.54 6.17
N GLY A 290 -11.22 20.41 5.25
CA GLY A 290 -9.83 20.89 5.24
C GLY A 290 -9.38 21.65 6.49
N ALA A 291 -10.32 22.11 7.33
CA ALA A 291 -10.04 22.76 8.61
C ALA A 291 -10.09 21.78 9.80
N LEU A 292 -10.22 20.47 9.55
CA LEU A 292 -10.39 19.42 10.55
C LEU A 292 -11.67 19.58 11.38
N SER A 293 -12.70 20.20 10.81
CA SER A 293 -14.06 20.21 11.37
C SER A 293 -14.79 18.98 10.87
N ARG A 294 -15.53 18.30 11.77
CA ARG A 294 -16.26 17.09 11.42
C ARG A 294 -17.30 17.40 10.34
N SER A 295 -17.25 16.64 9.26
CA SER A 295 -18.16 16.80 8.13
C SER A 295 -19.52 16.17 8.48
N SER A 296 -20.58 16.78 7.96
CA SER A 296 -21.91 16.17 7.93
C SER A 296 -22.31 15.99 6.47
N PRO A 297 -21.87 14.91 5.80
CA PRO A 297 -22.23 14.66 4.42
C PRO A 297 -23.75 14.66 4.29
N ARG A 298 -24.28 15.33 3.26
CA ARG A 298 -25.71 15.33 2.98
C ARG A 298 -26.14 13.91 2.56
N GLY A 299 -26.64 13.12 3.50
CA GLY A 299 -27.17 11.77 3.28
C GLY A 299 -26.38 10.71 4.03
N GLY A 300 -26.86 10.32 5.21
CA GLY A 300 -26.20 9.38 6.13
C GLY A 300 -26.25 7.91 5.74
N ASP A 301 -26.01 7.56 4.46
CA ASP A 301 -26.05 6.17 3.96
C ASP A 301 -24.70 5.66 3.40
N TRP A 302 -23.63 6.45 3.53
CA TRP A 302 -22.32 6.11 2.96
C TRP A 302 -21.57 4.99 3.70
N VAL A 303 -21.76 4.87 5.01
CA VAL A 303 -21.14 3.80 5.83
C VAL A 303 -21.61 2.41 5.39
N ARG A 304 -22.87 2.29 4.92
CA ARG A 304 -23.43 1.04 4.40
C ARG A 304 -22.90 0.70 3.00
N ARG A 305 -22.73 1.71 2.14
CA ARG A 305 -22.15 1.55 0.79
C ARG A 305 -20.68 1.14 0.80
N ARG A 306 -19.88 1.60 1.77
CA ARG A 306 -18.45 1.23 1.91
C ARG A 306 -18.27 -0.28 2.08
N GLY A 307 -19.19 -0.94 2.80
CA GLY A 307 -19.19 -2.39 2.94
C GLY A 307 -19.37 -3.08 1.59
N GLU A 308 -20.38 -2.68 0.82
CA GLU A 308 -20.73 -3.35 -0.44
C GLU A 308 -19.78 -2.98 -1.60
N GLU A 309 -19.47 -1.70 -1.83
CA GLU A 309 -18.65 -1.26 -2.98
C GLU A 309 -17.14 -1.48 -2.78
N GLY A 310 -16.67 -1.41 -1.53
CA GLY A 310 -15.28 -1.74 -1.17
C GLY A 310 -14.98 -3.23 -1.27
N LEU A 311 -15.94 -4.09 -0.88
CA LEU A 311 -15.88 -5.53 -1.12
C LEU A 311 -15.91 -5.82 -2.62
N ILE A 312 -16.84 -5.26 -3.38
CA ILE A 312 -16.95 -5.48 -4.83
C ILE A 312 -15.67 -5.03 -5.56
N SER A 313 -15.08 -3.89 -5.19
CA SER A 313 -13.84 -3.39 -5.81
C SER A 313 -12.62 -4.23 -5.44
N ARG A 314 -12.61 -4.84 -4.25
CA ARG A 314 -11.54 -5.73 -3.78
C ARG A 314 -11.66 -7.12 -4.41
N GLU A 315 -12.87 -7.68 -4.46
CA GLU A 315 -13.20 -8.93 -5.17
C GLU A 315 -12.87 -8.80 -6.66
N ARG A 316 -13.18 -7.68 -7.31
CA ARG A 316 -12.83 -7.46 -8.72
C ARG A 316 -11.32 -7.40 -8.95
N ARG A 317 -10.55 -6.85 -8.01
CA ARG A 317 -9.08 -6.83 -8.05
C ARG A 317 -8.46 -8.21 -7.83
N GLU A 318 -9.05 -9.04 -6.97
CA GLU A 318 -8.64 -10.44 -6.78
C GLU A 318 -8.99 -11.28 -8.02
N GLN A 319 -10.20 -11.13 -8.56
CA GLN A 319 -10.65 -11.85 -9.77
C GLN A 319 -9.80 -11.50 -11.01
N GLU A 320 -9.50 -10.22 -11.22
CA GLU A 320 -8.65 -9.77 -12.33
C GLU A 320 -7.19 -10.26 -12.18
N ARG A 321 -6.69 -10.42 -10.95
CA ARG A 321 -5.36 -11.00 -10.68
C ARG A 321 -5.33 -12.51 -10.87
N THR A 322 -6.38 -13.23 -10.47
CA THR A 322 -6.48 -14.69 -10.69
C THR A 322 -6.67 -15.03 -12.16
N ASP A 323 -7.46 -14.24 -12.89
CA ASP A 323 -7.68 -14.43 -14.33
C ASP A 323 -6.42 -14.13 -15.17
N ALA A 324 -5.56 -13.21 -14.70
CA ALA A 324 -4.28 -12.91 -15.31
C ALA A 324 -3.18 -13.94 -14.98
N ALA A 325 -3.36 -14.73 -13.92
CA ALA A 325 -2.40 -15.74 -13.44
C ALA A 325 -2.78 -17.19 -13.84
N ALA A 326 -3.92 -17.40 -14.49
CA ALA A 326 -4.36 -18.72 -14.92
C ALA A 326 -3.40 -19.31 -16.00
N PRO A 327 -2.97 -20.58 -15.87
CA PRO A 327 -2.16 -21.24 -16.89
C PRO A 327 -2.89 -21.28 -18.24
N LEU A 328 -2.15 -21.02 -19.32
CA LEU A 328 -2.62 -21.13 -20.70
C LEU A 328 -2.84 -22.61 -21.10
N GLU A 329 -3.80 -23.29 -20.47
CA GLU A 329 -4.29 -24.59 -20.92
C GLU A 329 -5.72 -24.44 -21.46
N GLY A 330 -5.87 -24.62 -22.78
CA GLY A 330 -7.17 -24.91 -23.38
C GLY A 330 -7.72 -23.93 -24.43
N ARG A 331 -7.05 -22.80 -24.73
CA ARG A 331 -7.42 -22.03 -25.93
C ARG A 331 -6.82 -22.70 -27.17
N ARG A 332 -7.66 -23.43 -27.92
CA ARG A 332 -7.32 -23.86 -29.29
C ARG A 332 -6.88 -22.64 -30.10
N PRO A 333 -5.75 -22.70 -30.83
CA PRO A 333 -5.39 -21.63 -31.76
C PRO A 333 -6.50 -21.51 -32.82
N PRO A 334 -6.82 -20.29 -33.28
CA PRO A 334 -7.71 -20.13 -34.43
C PRO A 334 -7.12 -20.88 -35.62
N SER A 335 -7.96 -21.63 -36.33
CA SER A 335 -7.56 -22.40 -37.50
C SER A 335 -6.94 -21.49 -38.58
N LEU A 336 -5.86 -21.97 -39.19
CA LEU A 336 -5.09 -21.37 -40.29
C LEU A 336 -5.90 -21.25 -41.60
N SER A 337 -7.08 -20.61 -41.57
CA SER A 337 -7.89 -20.33 -42.76
C SER A 337 -8.37 -18.87 -42.84
N ALA A 338 -7.89 -17.99 -41.95
CA ALA A 338 -8.24 -16.56 -41.95
C ALA A 338 -7.06 -15.63 -42.27
N VAL A 339 -5.88 -16.17 -42.59
CA VAL A 339 -4.67 -15.38 -42.92
C VAL A 339 -4.45 -15.22 -44.43
N ASP A 340 -5.29 -15.84 -45.27
CA ASP A 340 -5.16 -15.79 -46.74
C ASP A 340 -6.12 -14.80 -47.43
N GLU A 341 -6.96 -14.09 -46.68
CA GLU A 341 -7.95 -13.16 -47.27
C GLU A 341 -7.54 -11.67 -47.21
N VAL A 342 -6.49 -11.33 -46.45
CA VAL A 342 -5.97 -9.94 -46.38
C VAL A 342 -4.82 -9.71 -47.37
N ALA A 343 -4.14 -10.77 -47.85
CA ALA A 343 -3.04 -10.65 -48.80
C ALA A 343 -3.48 -10.50 -50.29
N ARG A 344 -4.78 -10.52 -50.58
CA ARG A 344 -5.30 -10.34 -51.96
C ARG A 344 -5.80 -8.93 -52.27
N TYR A 345 -5.73 -8.00 -51.33
CA TYR A 345 -6.13 -6.60 -51.55
C TYR A 345 -4.97 -5.63 -51.85
N GLU A 346 -3.71 -6.08 -51.82
CA GLU A 346 -2.52 -5.22 -52.04
C GLU A 346 -1.72 -5.56 -53.32
N GLN A 347 -2.28 -6.30 -54.29
CA GLN A 347 -1.62 -6.57 -55.58
C GLN A 347 -2.48 -6.25 -56.82
N GLY A 348 -3.42 -5.33 -56.71
CA GLY A 348 -4.40 -5.10 -57.78
C GLY A 348 -4.77 -3.64 -58.04
N GLU A 349 -3.81 -2.73 -58.17
CA GLU A 349 -4.04 -1.48 -58.92
C GLU A 349 -2.71 -0.85 -59.37
N GLY A 350 -2.39 -1.03 -60.65
CA GLY A 350 -1.17 -0.50 -61.26
C GLY A 350 -1.03 -0.89 -62.73
N ARG A 351 -1.84 -0.25 -63.60
CA ARG A 351 -1.71 -0.09 -65.07
C ARG A 351 -2.95 0.73 -65.50
N SER A 352 -2.86 2.01 -65.92
CA SER A 352 -2.35 2.54 -67.20
C SER A 352 -2.95 1.75 -68.38
N ASP A 353 -3.60 2.32 -69.40
CA ASP A 353 -3.55 3.62 -70.07
C ASP A 353 -4.84 3.82 -70.90
N ASN A 354 -5.02 5.04 -71.46
CA ASN A 354 -5.59 5.40 -72.79
C ASN A 354 -6.80 4.60 -73.32
N GLU A 355 -7.88 5.23 -73.77
CA GLU A 355 -8.00 6.28 -74.80
C GLU A 355 -9.44 6.83 -74.77
#